data_AF-A0AA39X792-F1
#
_entry.id   AF-A0AA39X792-F1
#
_cell.length_a   1.000
_cell.length_b   1.000
_cell.length_c   1.000
_cell.angle_alpha   90.00
_cell.angle_beta   90.00
_cell.angle_gamma   90.00
#
_symmetry.space_group_name_H-M   'P 1'
#
loop_
_entity.id
_entity.type
_entity.pdbx_description
1 polymer ?
#
loop_
_entity_poly.entity_id
_entity_poly.type
_entity_poly.pdbx_seq_one_letter_code
_entity_poly.pdbx_strand_id
1 'polypeptide(L)'
;MSLVKLLVCLTTVTTIATALPAPAGDKPANTLAPRAVCTPTAGGSSSTDDVPAINSALSTCGQGGTIVFPAGVTYYANSVLDLSACAGCDIQLEGLLKFSSSTSYWSGKTAMILLEKSSGAKIRSLTGSGVIDGNGQNAWDLFASDTSYKRPTLLYITGGSDIDVTGLRQKNPPNVFVSVKGGAERVSFSHLKLDATSKSDNPPKNTDGFDIGESTSVTLYDIDVSNDDDCVAFKPGANYVTIDQITCTGSHGISVGSLGKSNDDSVKNIYASNVKMIDSTKAAGIKTYPSGDSHGLSTVSNVTFTAFTVQNCDYAFQVQSCYGEDAEYCETNPGNAQISDVVVNGFSGETSDKYDPTTANINCGANGSCGIAISDWTVKAPSGKNQVLCSNTPSNLGVTCTSGASG
;
A
#
# COMPACT_ATOMS: atom_id res chain seq x y z
N MET A 1 72.92 43.26 78.94
CA MET A 1 72.18 44.53 78.77
C MET A 1 71.27 44.39 77.56
N SER A 2 69.99 44.73 77.76
CA SER A 2 68.88 44.96 76.83
C SER A 2 68.67 44.12 75.56
N LEU A 3 67.49 43.47 75.59
CA LEU A 3 66.61 43.05 74.49
C LEU A 3 66.39 44.14 73.42
N VAL A 4 66.18 43.70 72.17
CA VAL A 4 65.09 44.18 71.30
C VAL A 4 64.48 42.99 70.53
N LYS A 5 63.16 43.02 70.40
CA LYS A 5 62.20 41.98 69.94
C LYS A 5 61.67 42.27 68.53
N LEU A 6 61.18 41.19 67.89
CA LEU A 6 60.07 41.08 66.89
C LEU A 6 60.32 41.66 65.48
N LEU A 7 59.82 41.08 64.37
CA LEU A 7 58.45 40.62 64.13
C LEU A 7 58.37 39.55 63.02
N VAL A 8 57.36 38.69 63.13
CA VAL A 8 57.00 37.52 62.31
C VAL A 8 56.12 37.93 61.12
N CYS A 9 56.25 37.24 59.97
CA CYS A 9 55.23 37.20 58.91
C CYS A 9 54.91 35.72 58.59
N LEU A 10 53.70 35.27 58.92
CA LEU A 10 53.21 33.91 58.70
C LEU A 10 52.49 33.84 57.34
N THR A 11 52.95 33.01 56.43
CA THR A 11 52.21 32.63 55.21
C THR A 11 51.71 31.20 55.36
N THR A 12 50.38 31.02 55.34
CA THR A 12 49.71 29.72 55.38
C THR A 12 49.74 29.07 54.00
N VAL A 13 50.38 27.90 53.88
CA VAL A 13 50.33 27.06 52.69
C VAL A 13 49.25 25.99 52.90
N THR A 14 48.16 26.07 52.15
CA THR A 14 47.10 25.05 52.09
C THR A 14 47.55 23.90 51.18
N THR A 15 47.78 22.72 51.76
CA THR A 15 48.03 21.48 51.02
C THR A 15 46.73 20.91 50.45
N ILE A 16 46.62 20.84 49.13
CA ILE A 16 45.54 20.14 48.42
C ILE A 16 45.90 18.66 48.37
N ALA A 17 45.11 17.82 49.04
CA ALA A 17 45.23 16.37 48.95
C ALA A 17 44.56 15.87 47.65
N THR A 18 45.35 15.30 46.74
CA THR A 18 44.85 14.63 45.53
C THR A 18 44.32 13.23 45.91
N ALA A 19 43.01 13.05 45.85
CA ALA A 19 42.39 11.74 45.97
C ALA A 19 42.65 10.90 44.70
N LEU A 20 43.11 9.66 44.88
CA LEU A 20 43.24 8.69 43.79
C LEU A 20 41.85 8.32 43.25
N PRO A 21 41.67 8.15 41.93
CA PRO A 21 40.40 7.72 41.36
C PRO A 21 40.10 6.28 41.78
N ALA A 22 38.86 6.05 42.23
CA ALA A 22 38.36 4.71 42.51
C ALA A 22 38.40 3.84 41.25
N PRO A 23 38.63 2.52 41.37
CA PRO A 23 38.56 1.61 40.23
C PRO A 23 37.17 1.71 39.59
N ALA A 24 37.14 1.95 38.28
CA ALA A 24 35.92 1.92 37.51
C ALA A 24 35.32 0.51 37.62
N GLY A 25 34.17 0.40 38.29
CA GLY A 25 33.40 -0.83 38.29
C GLY A 25 33.03 -1.17 36.84
N ASP A 26 33.30 -2.41 36.43
CA ASP A 26 32.84 -2.93 35.15
C ASP A 26 31.32 -2.68 35.06
N LYS A 27 30.93 -1.85 34.09
CA LYS A 27 29.51 -1.75 33.72
C LYS A 27 29.08 -3.16 33.30
N PRO A 28 27.96 -3.69 33.83
CA PRO A 28 27.44 -4.95 33.33
C PRO A 28 27.30 -4.81 31.82
N ALA A 29 27.93 -5.72 31.08
CA ALA A 29 27.68 -5.82 29.66
C ALA A 29 26.17 -5.89 29.47
N ASN A 30 25.60 -4.98 28.66
CA ASN A 30 24.23 -5.09 28.21
C ASN A 30 24.14 -6.35 27.32
N THR A 31 24.16 -7.53 27.93
CA THR A 31 23.73 -8.76 27.28
C THR A 31 22.25 -8.60 27.02
N LEU A 32 21.92 -8.14 25.82
CA LEU A 32 20.56 -8.18 25.30
C LEU A 32 20.05 -9.61 25.50
N ALA A 33 18.96 -9.77 26.25
CA ALA A 33 18.34 -11.08 26.42
C ALA A 33 18.03 -11.67 25.03
N PRO A 34 18.26 -12.99 24.82
CA PRO A 34 17.90 -13.62 23.55
C PRO A 34 16.41 -13.42 23.29
N ARG A 35 16.07 -12.97 22.08
CA ARG A 35 14.68 -12.80 21.64
C ARG A 35 13.97 -14.16 21.70
N ALA A 36 12.84 -14.23 22.41
CA ALA A 36 12.06 -15.46 22.51
C ALA A 36 11.53 -15.88 21.13
N VAL A 37 11.49 -17.18 20.86
CA VAL A 37 10.98 -17.76 19.61
C VAL A 37 9.82 -18.68 19.93
N CYS A 38 8.69 -18.48 19.26
CA CYS A 38 7.49 -19.29 19.42
C CYS A 38 7.09 -19.91 18.08
N THR A 39 6.63 -21.15 18.11
CA THR A 39 5.99 -21.81 16.96
C THR A 39 4.55 -22.14 17.34
N PRO A 40 3.54 -21.54 16.69
CA PRO A 40 2.15 -21.88 16.95
C PRO A 40 1.90 -23.37 16.71
N THR A 41 1.10 -24.00 17.56
CA THR A 41 0.68 -25.39 17.36
C THR A 41 -0.35 -25.43 16.22
N ALA A 42 -0.09 -26.23 15.19
CA ALA A 42 -1.04 -26.47 14.10
C ALA A 42 -2.01 -27.60 14.48
N GLY A 43 -3.31 -27.38 14.31
CA GLY A 43 -4.36 -28.35 14.59
C GLY A 43 -4.45 -29.48 13.55
N GLY A 44 -3.83 -29.31 12.38
CA GLY A 44 -3.71 -30.36 11.36
C GLY A 44 -4.98 -30.69 10.58
N SER A 45 -6.07 -29.94 10.78
CA SER A 45 -7.36 -30.14 10.10
C SER A 45 -8.03 -28.80 9.81
N SER A 46 -8.69 -28.69 8.65
CA SER A 46 -9.48 -27.51 8.28
C SER A 46 -10.69 -27.26 9.18
N SER A 47 -11.12 -28.26 9.95
CA SER A 47 -12.19 -28.13 10.94
C SER A 47 -11.74 -27.48 12.26
N THR A 48 -10.42 -27.36 12.48
CA THR A 48 -9.84 -26.78 13.69
C THR A 48 -9.34 -25.38 13.37
N ASP A 49 -9.72 -24.39 14.18
CA ASP A 49 -9.21 -23.03 14.04
C ASP A 49 -7.87 -22.88 14.76
N ASP A 50 -6.82 -22.53 14.02
CA ASP A 50 -5.47 -22.34 14.54
C ASP A 50 -5.20 -20.91 15.03
N VAL A 51 -6.11 -19.95 14.76
CA VAL A 51 -5.97 -18.56 15.22
C VAL A 51 -5.72 -18.44 16.73
N PRO A 52 -6.41 -19.18 17.63
CA PRO A 52 -6.11 -19.14 19.06
C PRO A 52 -4.67 -19.55 19.40
N ALA A 53 -4.13 -20.56 18.72
CA ALA A 53 -2.75 -21.02 18.93
C ALA A 53 -1.73 -19.98 18.42
N ILE A 54 -2.04 -19.33 17.29
CA ILE A 54 -1.24 -18.23 16.74
C ILE A 54 -1.23 -17.04 17.71
N ASN A 55 -2.39 -16.63 18.21
CA ASN A 55 -2.51 -15.53 19.17
C ASN A 55 -1.79 -15.84 20.49
N SER A 56 -1.78 -17.10 20.93
CA SER A 56 -1.00 -17.53 22.10
C SER A 56 0.51 -17.46 21.88
N ALA A 57 0.99 -17.79 20.68
CA ALA A 57 2.40 -17.62 20.33
C ALA A 57 2.78 -16.14 20.25
N LEU A 58 1.90 -15.31 19.66
CA LEU A 58 2.08 -13.88 19.57
C LEU A 58 2.04 -13.20 20.95
N SER A 59 1.16 -13.62 21.87
CA SER A 59 1.14 -13.05 23.22
C SER A 59 2.42 -13.36 24.01
N THR A 60 3.05 -14.50 23.72
CA THR A 60 4.28 -14.94 24.40
C THR A 60 5.54 -14.32 23.77
N CYS A 61 5.63 -14.27 22.45
CA CYS A 61 6.83 -13.85 21.71
C CYS A 61 6.66 -12.54 20.92
N GLY A 62 5.50 -11.90 20.92
CA GLY A 62 5.20 -10.70 20.13
C GLY A 62 5.82 -9.40 20.63
N GLN A 63 6.56 -9.44 21.74
CA GLN A 63 7.27 -8.30 22.31
C GLN A 63 8.76 -8.41 21.97
N GLY A 64 9.13 -8.00 20.76
CA GLY A 64 10.51 -8.06 20.24
C GLY A 64 11.00 -9.45 19.81
N GLY A 65 10.21 -10.51 20.04
CA GLY A 65 10.55 -11.89 19.70
C GLY A 65 10.16 -12.29 18.28
N THR A 66 10.22 -13.60 18.03
CA THR A 66 9.96 -14.21 16.72
C THR A 66 8.84 -15.25 16.80
N ILE A 67 7.93 -15.23 15.83
CA ILE A 67 6.88 -16.23 15.66
C ILE A 67 7.16 -16.96 14.34
N VAL A 68 7.34 -18.27 14.37
CA VAL A 68 7.73 -19.07 13.20
C VAL A 68 6.58 -19.99 12.80
N PHE A 69 6.15 -19.90 11.54
CA PHE A 69 5.27 -20.85 10.87
C PHE A 69 6.14 -21.71 9.95
N PRO A 70 6.49 -22.95 10.34
CA PRO A 70 7.51 -23.72 9.64
C PRO A 70 7.09 -24.12 8.22
N ALA A 71 8.08 -24.28 7.34
CA ALA A 71 7.86 -24.80 5.99
C ALA A 71 7.19 -26.19 6.02
N GLY A 72 6.29 -26.43 5.07
CA GLY A 72 5.53 -27.69 4.98
C GLY A 72 4.39 -27.83 5.99
N VAL A 73 4.19 -26.87 6.91
CA VAL A 73 3.06 -26.85 7.85
C VAL A 73 1.92 -26.02 7.27
N THR A 74 0.69 -26.53 7.38
CA THR A 74 -0.52 -25.78 7.07
C THR A 74 -1.22 -25.39 8.36
N TYR A 75 -1.54 -24.09 8.47
CA TYR A 75 -2.36 -23.51 9.52
C TYR A 75 -3.71 -23.12 8.92
N TYR A 76 -4.79 -23.48 9.60
CA TYR A 76 -6.15 -23.17 9.18
C TYR A 76 -6.71 -22.03 10.02
N ALA A 77 -6.92 -20.87 9.38
CA ALA A 77 -7.50 -19.70 10.04
C ALA A 77 -9.00 -19.62 9.74
N ASN A 78 -9.82 -20.02 10.71
CA ASN A 78 -11.27 -20.02 10.60
C ASN A 78 -11.91 -18.78 11.24
N SER A 79 -11.09 -17.86 11.75
CA SER A 79 -11.50 -16.57 12.29
C SER A 79 -10.51 -15.45 11.92
N VAL A 80 -10.83 -14.20 12.27
CA VAL A 80 -9.93 -13.05 12.08
C VAL A 80 -8.62 -13.29 12.84
N LEU A 81 -7.49 -13.19 12.14
CA LEU A 81 -6.16 -13.21 12.74
C LEU A 81 -5.76 -11.79 13.12
N ASP A 82 -5.88 -11.47 14.41
CA ASP A 82 -5.48 -10.17 14.95
C ASP A 82 -4.01 -10.20 15.41
N LEU A 83 -3.15 -9.50 14.66
CA LEU A 83 -1.72 -9.39 14.93
C LEU A 83 -1.36 -8.11 15.71
N SER A 84 -2.35 -7.37 16.20
CA SER A 84 -2.16 -6.05 16.84
C SER A 84 -1.29 -6.11 18.11
N ALA A 85 -1.18 -7.28 18.75
CA ALA A 85 -0.29 -7.51 19.89
C ALA A 85 1.21 -7.51 19.52
N CYS A 86 1.57 -7.47 18.23
CA CYS A 86 2.94 -7.35 17.78
C CYS A 86 3.53 -5.97 18.09
N ALA A 87 4.64 -5.96 18.83
CA ALA A 87 5.48 -4.79 19.03
C ALA A 87 6.95 -5.19 18.86
N GLY A 88 7.57 -4.72 17.78
CA GLY A 88 8.94 -5.09 17.40
C GLY A 88 9.12 -6.56 17.02
N CYS A 89 8.01 -7.28 16.76
CA CYS A 89 8.04 -8.72 16.53
C CYS A 89 8.43 -9.10 15.09
N ASP A 90 8.90 -10.34 14.93
CA ASP A 90 9.27 -10.92 13.66
C ASP A 90 8.44 -12.18 13.37
N ILE A 91 7.46 -12.06 12.47
CA ILE A 91 6.57 -13.13 12.06
C ILE A 91 7.14 -13.76 10.78
N GLN A 92 7.75 -14.93 10.93
CA GLN A 92 8.37 -15.70 9.85
C GLN A 92 7.40 -16.76 9.35
N LEU A 93 6.77 -16.52 8.21
CA LEU A 93 5.79 -17.41 7.60
C LEU A 93 6.45 -18.16 6.44
N GLU A 94 6.79 -19.43 6.66
CA GLU A 94 7.38 -20.31 5.62
C GLU A 94 6.41 -21.41 5.18
N GLY A 95 5.36 -21.65 5.95
CA GLY A 95 4.28 -22.61 5.65
C GLY A 95 3.12 -22.01 4.85
N LEU A 96 1.94 -22.63 4.99
CA LEU A 96 0.69 -22.15 4.42
C LEU A 96 -0.23 -21.67 5.54
N LEU A 97 -0.63 -20.40 5.51
CA LEU A 97 -1.75 -19.87 6.28
C LEU A 97 -2.99 -19.85 5.38
N LYS A 98 -3.93 -20.77 5.60
CA LYS A 98 -5.12 -20.93 4.77
C LYS A 98 -6.36 -20.51 5.52
N PHE A 99 -7.06 -19.50 5.02
CA PHE A 99 -8.31 -19.06 5.61
C PHE A 99 -9.51 -19.93 5.20
N SER A 100 -10.53 -19.99 6.07
CA SER A 100 -11.81 -20.59 5.72
C SER A 100 -12.51 -19.81 4.60
N SER A 101 -13.26 -20.50 3.73
CA SER A 101 -14.10 -19.87 2.72
C SER A 101 -15.54 -19.63 3.21
N SER A 102 -15.75 -19.54 4.53
CA SER A 102 -17.06 -19.39 5.16
C SER A 102 -17.64 -18.00 4.88
N THR A 103 -18.47 -17.90 3.85
CA THR A 103 -19.06 -16.61 3.46
C THR A 103 -19.96 -16.01 4.54
N SER A 104 -20.62 -16.86 5.34
CA SER A 104 -21.44 -16.44 6.46
C SER A 104 -20.63 -15.84 7.61
N TYR A 105 -19.45 -16.40 7.92
CA TYR A 105 -18.55 -15.83 8.95
C TYR A 105 -17.93 -14.51 8.49
N TRP A 106 -17.46 -14.46 7.25
CA TRP A 106 -16.74 -13.30 6.70
C TRP A 106 -17.66 -12.14 6.29
N SER A 107 -18.97 -12.36 6.22
CA SER A 107 -19.94 -11.33 5.86
C SER A 107 -19.80 -10.09 6.76
N GLY A 108 -19.46 -8.95 6.15
CA GLY A 108 -19.33 -7.67 6.83
C GLY A 108 -18.10 -7.53 7.74
N LYS A 109 -17.17 -8.48 7.74
CA LYS A 109 -15.88 -8.34 8.43
C LYS A 109 -14.98 -7.39 7.65
N THR A 110 -14.22 -6.57 8.38
CA THR A 110 -13.26 -5.64 7.78
C THR A 110 -12.02 -6.35 7.22
N ALA A 111 -11.49 -7.31 7.97
CA ALA A 111 -10.17 -7.88 7.71
C ALA A 111 -10.14 -9.39 7.97
N MET A 112 -9.28 -10.12 7.25
CA MET A 112 -8.88 -11.47 7.60
C MET A 112 -7.66 -11.46 8.51
N ILE A 113 -6.66 -10.63 8.19
CA ILE A 113 -5.50 -10.30 9.04
C ILE A 113 -5.58 -8.82 9.41
N LEU A 114 -5.61 -8.53 10.72
CA LEU A 114 -5.65 -7.17 11.24
C LEU A 114 -4.32 -6.81 11.90
N LEU A 115 -3.74 -5.68 11.51
CA LEU A 115 -2.73 -4.96 12.26
C LEU A 115 -3.26 -3.59 12.62
N GLU A 116 -3.71 -3.43 13.87
CA GLU A 116 -4.10 -2.13 14.41
C GLU A 116 -2.99 -1.59 15.32
N LYS A 117 -2.46 -0.42 14.97
CA LYS A 117 -1.50 0.34 15.79
C LYS A 117 -0.23 -0.43 16.21
N SER A 118 0.14 -1.48 15.47
CA SER A 118 1.40 -2.20 15.69
C SER A 118 2.60 -1.34 15.32
N SER A 119 3.71 -1.49 16.05
CA SER A 119 4.95 -0.79 15.74
C SER A 119 6.12 -1.76 15.62
N GLY A 120 6.96 -1.62 14.60
CA GLY A 120 8.15 -2.45 14.40
C GLY A 120 7.84 -3.90 13.96
N ALA A 121 6.68 -4.14 13.34
CA ALA A 121 6.25 -5.47 12.94
C ALA A 121 6.95 -5.91 11.64
N LYS A 122 7.45 -7.14 11.60
CA LYS A 122 7.91 -7.78 10.36
C LYS A 122 7.04 -9.00 10.07
N ILE A 123 6.48 -9.09 8.88
CA ILE A 123 5.75 -10.26 8.39
C ILE A 123 6.43 -10.72 7.12
N ARG A 124 7.13 -11.85 7.17
CA ARG A 124 8.01 -12.22 6.06
C ARG A 124 8.13 -13.71 5.85
N SER A 125 8.41 -14.09 4.62
CA SER A 125 8.98 -15.40 4.30
C SER A 125 10.45 -15.21 3.98
N LEU A 126 11.32 -15.82 4.76
CA LEU A 126 12.76 -15.79 4.55
C LEU A 126 13.21 -16.74 3.45
N THR A 127 12.41 -17.78 3.18
CA THR A 127 12.71 -18.80 2.18
C THR A 127 12.00 -18.57 0.84
N GLY A 128 10.99 -17.69 0.82
CA GLY A 128 10.09 -17.49 -0.31
C GLY A 128 8.98 -18.55 -0.46
N SER A 129 8.88 -19.52 0.47
CA SER A 129 7.84 -20.55 0.42
C SER A 129 6.53 -20.17 1.13
N GLY A 130 6.53 -19.07 1.89
CA GLY A 130 5.38 -18.63 2.66
C GLY A 130 4.19 -18.24 1.80
N VAL A 131 3.02 -18.81 2.09
CA VAL A 131 1.77 -18.51 1.40
C VAL A 131 0.68 -18.13 2.39
N ILE A 132 0.00 -17.02 2.11
CA ILE A 132 -1.27 -16.64 2.73
C ILE A 132 -2.37 -16.86 1.68
N ASP A 133 -3.24 -17.85 1.88
CA ASP A 133 -4.36 -18.16 0.99
C ASP A 133 -5.68 -17.69 1.61
N GLY A 134 -6.23 -16.60 1.06
CA GLY A 134 -7.51 -16.01 1.47
C GLY A 134 -8.73 -16.84 1.07
N ASN A 135 -8.56 -17.87 0.23
CA ASN A 135 -9.60 -18.83 -0.15
C ASN A 135 -10.89 -18.18 -0.70
N GLY A 136 -10.72 -17.15 -1.54
CA GLY A 136 -11.75 -16.20 -1.96
C GLY A 136 -12.81 -16.70 -2.95
N GLN A 137 -12.68 -17.91 -3.54
CA GLN A 137 -13.59 -18.39 -4.59
C GLN A 137 -15.08 -18.26 -4.23
N ASN A 138 -15.46 -18.78 -3.06
CA ASN A 138 -16.85 -18.72 -2.60
C ASN A 138 -17.35 -17.28 -2.43
N ALA A 139 -16.45 -16.35 -2.06
CA ALA A 139 -16.80 -14.95 -1.90
C ALA A 139 -17.01 -14.26 -3.26
N TRP A 140 -16.20 -14.59 -4.27
CA TRP A 140 -16.36 -14.08 -5.62
C TRP A 140 -17.66 -14.58 -6.26
N ASP A 141 -17.94 -15.88 -6.15
CA ASP A 141 -19.18 -16.47 -6.67
C ASP A 141 -20.42 -15.90 -5.98
N LEU A 142 -20.37 -15.71 -4.65
CA LEU A 142 -21.47 -15.10 -3.90
C LEU A 142 -21.68 -13.64 -4.32
N PHE A 143 -20.61 -12.84 -4.40
CA PHE A 143 -20.70 -11.43 -4.80
C PHE A 143 -21.23 -11.25 -6.23
N ALA A 144 -20.90 -12.17 -7.14
CA ALA A 144 -21.44 -12.17 -8.50
C ALA A 144 -22.97 -12.36 -8.52
N SER A 145 -23.52 -13.12 -7.55
CA SER A 145 -24.98 -13.31 -7.40
C SER A 145 -25.67 -12.28 -6.49
N ASP A 146 -24.92 -11.65 -5.58
CA ASP A 146 -25.41 -10.69 -4.60
C ASP A 146 -24.34 -9.63 -4.31
N THR A 147 -24.43 -8.49 -4.99
CA THR A 147 -23.49 -7.37 -4.84
C THR A 147 -23.60 -6.66 -3.50
N SER A 148 -24.59 -6.99 -2.65
CA SER A 148 -24.67 -6.49 -1.28
C SER A 148 -23.72 -7.22 -0.32
N TYR A 149 -23.14 -8.36 -0.74
CA TYR A 149 -22.23 -9.15 0.06
C TYR A 149 -20.91 -8.40 0.33
N LYS A 150 -20.72 -8.00 1.59
CA LYS A 150 -19.51 -7.30 2.05
C LYS A 150 -18.42 -8.29 2.43
N ARG A 151 -17.27 -8.18 1.76
CA ARG A 151 -16.13 -9.09 1.86
C ARG A 151 -14.97 -8.43 2.61
N PRO A 152 -14.17 -9.18 3.39
CA PRO A 152 -13.03 -8.62 4.11
C PRO A 152 -11.82 -8.39 3.19
N THR A 153 -11.00 -7.39 3.54
CA THR A 153 -9.63 -7.27 3.05
C THR A 153 -8.76 -8.39 3.61
N LEU A 154 -7.81 -8.94 2.84
CA LEU A 154 -6.92 -9.99 3.32
C LEU A 154 -5.96 -9.49 4.42
N LEU A 155 -5.19 -8.44 4.14
CA LEU A 155 -4.30 -7.78 5.09
C LEU A 155 -4.71 -6.32 5.29
N TYR A 156 -5.16 -5.99 6.50
CA TYR A 156 -5.64 -4.65 6.83
C TYR A 156 -4.77 -4.01 7.91
N ILE A 157 -4.03 -2.98 7.53
CA ILE A 157 -3.15 -2.19 8.41
C ILE A 157 -3.82 -0.85 8.69
N THR A 158 -4.04 -0.55 9.97
CA THR A 158 -4.64 0.72 10.41
C THR A 158 -3.86 1.34 11.57
N GLY A 159 -3.29 2.52 11.33
CA GLY A 159 -2.33 3.16 12.22
C GLY A 159 -1.05 2.34 12.39
N GLY A 160 -0.25 2.70 13.40
CA GLY A 160 1.01 2.01 13.68
C GLY A 160 2.16 2.54 12.83
N SER A 161 3.34 1.94 13.00
CA SER A 161 4.54 2.39 12.29
C SER A 161 5.62 1.35 12.13
N ASP A 162 6.55 1.55 11.19
CA ASP A 162 7.72 0.67 11.01
C ASP A 162 7.29 -0.78 10.75
N ILE A 163 6.41 -0.98 9.77
CA ILE A 163 5.85 -2.28 9.41
C ILE A 163 6.50 -2.72 8.10
N ASP A 164 7.05 -3.93 8.07
CA ASP A 164 7.68 -4.53 6.88
C ASP A 164 6.98 -5.85 6.52
N VAL A 165 6.54 -5.97 5.27
CA VAL A 165 5.89 -7.17 4.73
C VAL A 165 6.66 -7.66 3.50
N THR A 166 7.32 -8.81 3.60
CA THR A 166 8.37 -9.17 2.63
C THR A 166 8.39 -10.65 2.21
N GLY A 167 8.60 -10.94 0.93
CA GLY A 167 8.94 -12.29 0.43
C GLY A 167 7.79 -13.30 0.37
N LEU A 168 6.55 -12.87 0.66
CA LEU A 168 5.38 -13.74 0.78
C LEU A 168 4.60 -13.81 -0.53
N ARG A 169 3.89 -14.93 -0.72
CA ARG A 169 2.79 -15.00 -1.68
C ARG A 169 1.46 -14.77 -0.97
N GLN A 170 0.68 -13.80 -1.43
CA GLN A 170 -0.73 -13.65 -1.08
C GLN A 170 -1.58 -14.19 -2.22
N LYS A 171 -2.54 -15.06 -1.90
CA LYS A 171 -3.29 -15.83 -2.87
C LYS A 171 -4.78 -15.72 -2.62
N ASN A 172 -5.53 -15.49 -3.68
CA ASN A 172 -7.00 -15.57 -3.74
C ASN A 172 -7.70 -14.87 -2.56
N PRO A 173 -7.49 -13.55 -2.35
CA PRO A 173 -8.23 -12.82 -1.34
C PRO A 173 -9.72 -12.74 -1.71
N PRO A 174 -10.64 -12.71 -0.72
CA PRO A 174 -12.06 -12.48 -0.99
C PRO A 174 -12.36 -11.12 -1.65
N ASN A 175 -11.52 -10.12 -1.39
CA ASN A 175 -11.63 -8.72 -1.84
C ASN A 175 -10.19 -8.14 -1.94
N VAL A 176 -9.97 -6.88 -1.56
CA VAL A 176 -8.64 -6.24 -1.52
C VAL A 176 -7.57 -7.11 -0.85
N PHE A 177 -6.39 -7.19 -1.46
CA PHE A 177 -5.22 -7.86 -0.88
C PHE A 177 -4.69 -7.10 0.35
N VAL A 178 -4.31 -5.84 0.16
CA VAL A 178 -3.71 -5.01 1.21
C VAL A 178 -4.42 -3.66 1.32
N SER A 179 -4.79 -3.27 2.53
CA SER A 179 -5.23 -1.91 2.85
C SER A 179 -4.29 -1.29 3.88
N VAL A 180 -3.87 -0.03 3.67
CA VAL A 180 -3.08 0.76 4.62
C VAL A 180 -3.78 2.08 4.88
N LYS A 181 -4.12 2.39 6.14
CA LYS A 181 -4.83 3.63 6.51
C LYS A 181 -4.66 4.00 7.98
N GLY A 182 -5.46 4.94 8.48
CA GLY A 182 -5.56 5.27 9.91
C GLY A 182 -4.32 5.96 10.46
N GLY A 183 -3.59 6.69 9.61
CA GLY A 183 -2.35 7.37 9.97
C GLY A 183 -1.15 6.43 10.13
N ALA A 184 -1.12 5.30 9.41
CA ALA A 184 0.03 4.41 9.41
C ALA A 184 1.28 5.11 8.83
N GLU A 185 2.46 4.86 9.42
CA GLU A 185 3.70 5.50 9.00
C GLU A 185 4.82 4.50 8.70
N ARG A 186 5.63 4.74 7.67
CA ARG A 186 6.82 3.91 7.36
C ARG A 186 6.44 2.43 7.21
N VAL A 187 5.58 2.16 6.23
CA VAL A 187 5.13 0.81 5.87
C VAL A 187 5.81 0.39 4.58
N SER A 188 6.46 -0.77 4.57
CA SER A 188 7.21 -1.30 3.43
C SER A 188 6.64 -2.65 3.00
N PHE A 189 6.47 -2.82 1.69
CA PHE A 189 6.14 -4.09 1.07
C PHE A 189 7.19 -4.41 0.01
N SER A 190 7.80 -5.60 0.09
CA SER A 190 8.82 -5.97 -0.88
C SER A 190 8.84 -7.44 -1.27
N HIS A 191 9.24 -7.76 -2.51
CA HIS A 191 9.39 -9.13 -2.99
C HIS A 191 8.10 -9.96 -2.81
N LEU A 192 6.95 -9.35 -3.11
CA LEU A 192 5.65 -9.98 -2.91
C LEU A 192 5.07 -10.49 -4.23
N LYS A 193 4.35 -11.61 -4.13
CA LYS A 193 3.51 -12.12 -5.21
C LYS A 193 2.05 -12.13 -4.78
N LEU A 194 1.21 -11.37 -5.46
CA LEU A 194 -0.23 -11.27 -5.24
C LEU A 194 -0.94 -11.88 -6.45
N ASP A 195 -1.69 -12.97 -6.27
CA ASP A 195 -2.46 -13.56 -7.36
C ASP A 195 -3.87 -13.98 -6.95
N ALA A 196 -4.86 -13.54 -7.73
CA ALA A 196 -6.26 -13.92 -7.62
C ALA A 196 -6.69 -14.60 -8.93
N THR A 197 -6.97 -15.89 -8.86
CA THR A 197 -7.40 -16.66 -10.04
C THR A 197 -8.69 -17.40 -9.73
N SER A 198 -9.77 -17.01 -10.42
CA SER A 198 -11.05 -17.70 -10.34
C SER A 198 -10.98 -19.07 -11.00
N LYS A 199 -11.76 -20.01 -10.47
CA LYS A 199 -12.00 -21.36 -11.02
C LYS A 199 -13.37 -21.47 -11.69
N SER A 200 -14.11 -20.37 -11.78
CA SER A 200 -15.41 -20.24 -12.44
C SER A 200 -15.35 -19.08 -13.44
N ASP A 201 -16.44 -18.85 -14.16
CA ASP A 201 -16.59 -17.68 -15.05
C ASP A 201 -16.78 -16.36 -14.28
N ASN A 202 -16.98 -16.42 -12.96
CA ASN A 202 -17.09 -15.23 -12.12
C ASN A 202 -15.68 -14.68 -11.83
N PRO A 203 -15.37 -13.45 -12.24
CA PRO A 203 -14.04 -12.88 -12.02
C PRO A 203 -13.83 -12.53 -10.53
N PRO A 204 -12.57 -12.44 -10.07
CA PRO A 204 -12.23 -12.08 -8.70
C PRO A 204 -12.42 -10.56 -8.46
N LYS A 205 -13.66 -10.08 -8.52
CA LYS A 205 -14.00 -8.65 -8.47
C LYS A 205 -13.45 -7.95 -7.22
N ASN A 206 -12.94 -6.72 -7.39
CA ASN A 206 -12.43 -5.87 -6.31
C ASN A 206 -11.29 -6.53 -5.53
N THR A 207 -10.41 -7.23 -6.24
CA THR A 207 -9.17 -7.77 -5.68
C THR A 207 -8.03 -6.78 -5.84
N ASP A 208 -8.25 -5.52 -5.44
CA ASP A 208 -7.26 -4.44 -5.48
C ASP A 208 -5.96 -4.92 -4.81
N GLY A 209 -4.81 -4.68 -5.44
CA GLY A 209 -3.51 -5.12 -4.90
C GLY A 209 -3.17 -4.35 -3.62
N PHE A 210 -3.17 -3.02 -3.72
CA PHE A 210 -2.88 -2.14 -2.59
C PHE A 210 -3.82 -0.94 -2.57
N ASP A 211 -4.66 -0.86 -1.54
CA ASP A 211 -5.43 0.33 -1.19
C ASP A 211 -4.64 1.16 -0.16
N ILE A 212 -3.99 2.22 -0.61
CA ILE A 212 -3.19 3.09 0.24
C ILE A 212 -3.99 4.36 0.52
N GLY A 213 -4.56 4.48 1.71
CA GLY A 213 -5.27 5.66 2.19
C GLY A 213 -4.44 6.50 3.16
N GLU A 214 -5.09 7.07 4.17
CA GLU A 214 -4.49 7.91 5.23
C GLU A 214 -3.23 7.28 5.84
N SER A 215 -2.06 7.69 5.33
CA SER A 215 -0.75 7.14 5.69
C SER A 215 0.39 8.05 5.22
N THR A 216 1.59 7.87 5.76
CA THR A 216 2.81 8.56 5.30
C THR A 216 3.98 7.61 5.13
N SER A 217 4.78 7.79 4.07
CA SER A 217 5.99 7.00 3.82
C SER A 217 5.69 5.51 3.60
N VAL A 218 4.87 5.20 2.60
CA VAL A 218 4.61 3.82 2.16
C VAL A 218 5.51 3.47 0.97
N THR A 219 6.16 2.32 0.98
CA THR A 219 7.03 1.86 -0.12
C THR A 219 6.56 0.50 -0.64
N LEU A 220 6.46 0.38 -1.96
CA LEU A 220 6.18 -0.85 -2.70
C LEU A 220 7.38 -1.13 -3.62
N TYR A 221 8.07 -2.26 -3.43
CA TYR A 221 9.28 -2.59 -4.19
C TYR A 221 9.32 -4.05 -4.67
N ASP A 222 9.57 -4.28 -5.96
CA ASP A 222 9.70 -5.62 -6.55
C ASP A 222 8.49 -6.52 -6.25
N ILE A 223 7.34 -6.16 -6.83
CA ILE A 223 6.06 -6.82 -6.57
C ILE A 223 5.40 -7.27 -7.87
N ASP A 224 4.85 -8.48 -7.86
CA ASP A 224 4.00 -9.01 -8.93
C ASP A 224 2.54 -9.06 -8.48
N VAL A 225 1.64 -8.44 -9.23
CA VAL A 225 0.18 -8.43 -8.98
C VAL A 225 -0.56 -9.00 -10.18
N SER A 226 -1.41 -10.00 -9.94
CA SER A 226 -2.39 -10.51 -10.91
C SER A 226 -3.78 -10.52 -10.27
N ASN A 227 -4.66 -9.66 -10.76
CA ASN A 227 -5.97 -9.41 -10.15
C ASN A 227 -7.03 -8.97 -11.19
N ASP A 228 -8.20 -8.49 -10.72
CA ASP A 228 -9.30 -7.95 -11.54
C ASP A 228 -9.79 -6.57 -11.01
N ASP A 229 -8.88 -5.80 -10.39
CA ASP A 229 -9.16 -4.39 -10.01
C ASP A 229 -7.86 -3.57 -9.92
N ASP A 230 -7.87 -2.37 -9.33
CA ASP A 230 -6.71 -1.47 -9.26
C ASP A 230 -5.45 -2.23 -8.75
N CYS A 231 -4.31 -2.08 -9.42
CA CYS A 231 -3.06 -2.71 -8.96
C CYS A 231 -2.57 -2.03 -7.67
N VAL A 232 -2.56 -0.69 -7.71
CA VAL A 232 -2.39 0.18 -6.53
C VAL A 232 -3.38 1.31 -6.67
N ALA A 233 -4.20 1.53 -5.64
CA ALA A 233 -5.10 2.66 -5.55
C ALA A 233 -4.67 3.60 -4.43
N PHE A 234 -4.39 4.86 -4.78
CA PHE A 234 -4.13 5.92 -3.81
C PHE A 234 -5.46 6.54 -3.38
N LYS A 235 -5.95 6.12 -2.22
CA LYS A 235 -7.20 6.55 -1.61
C LYS A 235 -7.00 7.85 -0.80
N PRO A 236 -8.07 8.50 -0.30
CA PRO A 236 -7.94 9.74 0.45
C PRO A 236 -6.96 9.66 1.63
N GLY A 237 -6.11 10.68 1.75
CA GLY A 237 -5.10 10.81 2.80
C GLY A 237 -3.74 10.20 2.48
N ALA A 238 -3.55 9.57 1.31
CA ALA A 238 -2.26 9.03 0.90
C ALA A 238 -1.21 10.14 0.73
N ASN A 239 -0.05 9.97 1.37
CA ASN A 239 1.04 10.93 1.34
C ASN A 239 2.40 10.23 1.34
N TYR A 240 3.36 10.67 0.53
CA TYR A 240 4.69 10.07 0.43
C TYR A 240 4.63 8.56 0.16
N VAL A 241 4.10 8.19 -1.01
CA VAL A 241 4.05 6.79 -1.45
C VAL A 241 5.03 6.61 -2.60
N THR A 242 5.90 5.60 -2.48
CA THR A 242 6.88 5.24 -3.50
C THR A 242 6.58 3.85 -4.04
N ILE A 243 6.57 3.72 -5.37
CA ILE A 243 6.52 2.46 -6.08
C ILE A 243 7.76 2.38 -6.97
N ASP A 244 8.49 1.28 -6.86
CA ASP A 244 9.60 0.97 -7.75
C ASP A 244 9.57 -0.52 -8.10
N GLN A 245 9.63 -0.85 -9.39
CA GLN A 245 9.63 -2.22 -9.89
C GLN A 245 8.35 -2.99 -9.49
N ILE A 246 7.24 -2.72 -10.19
CA ILE A 246 6.00 -3.48 -10.01
C ILE A 246 5.49 -3.99 -11.36
N THR A 247 5.04 -5.24 -11.41
CA THR A 247 4.35 -5.81 -12.57
C THR A 247 2.89 -6.07 -12.23
N CYS A 248 1.97 -5.53 -13.02
CA CYS A 248 0.54 -5.69 -12.82
C CYS A 248 -0.09 -6.36 -14.06
N THR A 249 -0.87 -7.42 -13.87
CA THR A 249 -1.56 -8.17 -14.94
C THR A 249 -3.05 -8.26 -14.67
N GLY A 250 -3.89 -7.91 -15.65
CA GLY A 250 -5.36 -7.97 -15.52
C GLY A 250 -5.98 -6.83 -14.70
N SER A 251 -5.15 -5.88 -14.26
CA SER A 251 -5.54 -4.87 -13.27
C SER A 251 -6.35 -3.71 -13.85
N HIS A 252 -6.80 -2.81 -12.97
CA HIS A 252 -7.29 -1.48 -13.34
C HIS A 252 -6.23 -0.38 -13.20
N GLY A 253 -4.95 -0.72 -13.12
CA GLY A 253 -3.86 0.25 -13.20
C GLY A 253 -3.33 0.76 -11.86
N ILE A 254 -2.30 1.60 -11.94
CA ILE A 254 -1.85 2.44 -10.83
C ILE A 254 -2.74 3.69 -10.80
N SER A 255 -3.70 3.72 -9.87
CA SER A 255 -4.82 4.67 -9.89
C SER A 255 -4.80 5.62 -8.70
N VAL A 256 -4.86 6.93 -8.94
CA VAL A 256 -5.30 7.88 -7.90
C VAL A 256 -6.82 7.83 -7.81
N GLY A 257 -7.34 7.68 -6.61
CA GLY A 257 -8.77 7.74 -6.30
C GLY A 257 -9.50 6.38 -6.25
N SER A 258 -10.82 6.38 -6.36
CA SER A 258 -11.66 7.56 -6.58
C SER A 258 -11.61 8.55 -5.40
N LEU A 259 -11.60 9.84 -5.69
CA LEU A 259 -11.62 10.94 -4.71
C LEU A 259 -12.89 11.77 -4.86
N GLY A 260 -13.35 12.40 -3.78
CA GLY A 260 -14.47 13.35 -3.80
C GLY A 260 -15.84 12.71 -3.70
N LYS A 261 -15.94 11.41 -3.34
CA LYS A 261 -17.24 10.72 -3.34
C LYS A 261 -18.28 11.40 -2.46
N SER A 262 -17.86 11.82 -1.27
CA SER A 262 -18.72 12.42 -0.24
C SER A 262 -18.02 13.42 0.67
N ASN A 263 -16.71 13.60 0.52
CA ASN A 263 -15.89 14.49 1.35
C ASN A 263 -14.81 15.13 0.48
N ASP A 264 -14.24 16.22 0.97
CA ASP A 264 -13.01 16.76 0.40
C ASP A 264 -11.88 15.76 0.63
N ASP A 265 -11.27 15.31 -0.45
CA ASP A 265 -10.27 14.24 -0.44
C ASP A 265 -8.96 14.75 -1.04
N SER A 266 -7.83 14.28 -0.49
CA SER A 266 -6.52 14.63 -1.03
C SER A 266 -5.57 13.44 -1.16
N VAL A 267 -4.74 13.47 -2.19
CA VAL A 267 -3.61 12.57 -2.42
C VAL A 267 -2.41 13.41 -2.83
N LYS A 268 -1.24 13.17 -2.25
CA LYS A 268 -0.05 13.95 -2.58
C LYS A 268 1.27 13.22 -2.43
N ASN A 269 2.32 13.73 -3.06
CA ASN A 269 3.69 13.23 -2.96
C ASN A 269 3.78 11.74 -3.31
N ILE A 270 3.37 11.40 -4.52
CA ILE A 270 3.39 10.03 -5.02
C ILE A 270 4.47 9.91 -6.09
N TYR A 271 5.29 8.87 -6.02
CA TYR A 271 6.30 8.57 -7.01
C TYR A 271 6.18 7.10 -7.43
N ALA A 272 5.74 6.84 -8.66
CA ALA A 272 5.66 5.52 -9.22
C ALA A 272 6.62 5.38 -10.39
N SER A 273 7.56 4.44 -10.29
CA SER A 273 8.62 4.21 -11.27
C SER A 273 8.78 2.74 -11.62
N ASN A 274 9.31 2.47 -12.81
CA ASN A 274 9.64 1.11 -13.28
C ASN A 274 8.43 0.16 -13.20
N VAL A 275 7.32 0.58 -13.79
CA VAL A 275 6.04 -0.13 -13.73
C VAL A 275 5.78 -0.86 -15.04
N LYS A 276 5.50 -2.15 -14.98
CA LYS A 276 5.04 -2.93 -16.14
C LYS A 276 3.55 -3.24 -16.00
N MET A 277 2.77 -2.76 -16.94
CA MET A 277 1.31 -2.92 -16.96
C MET A 277 0.92 -3.83 -18.12
N ILE A 278 0.23 -4.93 -17.83
CA ILE A 278 -0.13 -5.98 -18.78
C ILE A 278 -1.63 -6.21 -18.72
N ASP A 279 -2.30 -6.30 -19.88
CA ASP A 279 -3.70 -6.69 -20.01
C ASP A 279 -4.65 -5.95 -19.04
N SER A 280 -4.37 -4.66 -18.80
CA SER A 280 -5.05 -3.85 -17.78
C SER A 280 -5.98 -2.83 -18.43
N THR A 281 -7.05 -2.41 -17.74
CA THR A 281 -7.98 -1.41 -18.31
C THR A 281 -7.34 -0.03 -18.47
N LYS A 282 -6.33 0.28 -17.66
CA LYS A 282 -5.41 1.39 -17.85
C LYS A 282 -4.07 1.08 -17.20
N ALA A 283 -2.98 1.64 -17.71
CA ALA A 283 -1.67 1.51 -17.07
C ALA A 283 -1.57 2.42 -15.83
N ALA A 284 -1.93 3.69 -15.96
CA ALA A 284 -2.07 4.62 -14.83
C ALA A 284 -3.26 5.57 -15.01
N GLY A 285 -3.72 6.21 -13.93
CA GLY A 285 -4.73 7.26 -14.06
C GLY A 285 -5.19 7.93 -12.77
N ILE A 286 -6.11 8.88 -12.92
CA ILE A 286 -6.71 9.68 -11.84
C ILE A 286 -8.23 9.62 -11.99
N LYS A 287 -8.94 9.32 -10.90
CA LYS A 287 -10.41 9.22 -10.84
C LYS A 287 -10.94 10.19 -9.78
N THR A 288 -11.71 11.18 -10.19
CA THR A 288 -12.36 12.14 -9.27
C THR A 288 -13.84 12.22 -9.58
N TYR A 289 -14.67 12.27 -8.54
CA TYR A 289 -16.09 12.57 -8.70
C TYR A 289 -16.27 14.01 -9.24
N PRO A 290 -17.37 14.28 -9.97
CA PRO A 290 -17.76 15.63 -10.35
C PRO A 290 -18.13 16.50 -9.12
N SER A 291 -18.45 17.78 -9.34
CA SER A 291 -19.07 18.60 -8.30
C SER A 291 -20.52 18.17 -8.03
N GLY A 292 -21.20 18.79 -7.06
CA GLY A 292 -22.61 18.54 -6.76
C GLY A 292 -22.85 18.38 -5.25
N ASP A 293 -24.11 18.48 -4.81
CA ASP A 293 -24.46 18.58 -3.38
C ASP A 293 -24.02 17.37 -2.53
N SER A 294 -23.78 16.22 -3.16
CA SER A 294 -23.33 14.99 -2.51
C SER A 294 -21.83 14.70 -2.62
N HIS A 295 -21.07 15.51 -3.36
CA HIS A 295 -19.66 15.26 -3.67
C HIS A 295 -18.75 16.33 -3.08
N GLY A 296 -17.52 15.93 -2.77
CA GLY A 296 -16.50 16.82 -2.23
C GLY A 296 -15.41 17.15 -3.23
N LEU A 297 -14.59 18.13 -2.89
CA LEU A 297 -13.46 18.56 -3.71
C LEU A 297 -12.34 17.53 -3.69
N SER A 298 -11.82 17.18 -4.86
CA SER A 298 -10.62 16.34 -4.97
C SER A 298 -9.37 17.20 -5.15
N THR A 299 -8.31 16.94 -4.37
CA THR A 299 -7.00 17.58 -4.54
C THR A 299 -5.92 16.54 -4.80
N VAL A 300 -5.20 16.66 -5.92
CA VAL A 300 -4.09 15.78 -6.29
C VAL A 300 -2.87 16.64 -6.55
N SER A 301 -1.78 16.46 -5.80
CA SER A 301 -0.58 17.28 -5.96
C SER A 301 0.73 16.51 -5.86
N ASN A 302 1.71 16.86 -6.71
CA ASN A 302 3.04 16.24 -6.72
C ASN A 302 2.97 14.71 -6.90
N VAL A 303 2.49 14.28 -8.07
CA VAL A 303 2.36 12.86 -8.44
C VAL A 303 3.17 12.59 -9.70
N THR A 304 4.14 11.69 -9.62
CA THR A 304 4.95 11.29 -10.78
C THR A 304 4.69 9.85 -11.13
N PHE A 305 4.30 9.60 -12.39
CA PHE A 305 4.31 8.29 -13.04
C PHE A 305 5.46 8.30 -14.05
N THR A 306 6.49 7.49 -13.84
CA THR A 306 7.67 7.48 -14.71
C THR A 306 8.09 6.07 -15.11
N ALA A 307 8.65 5.90 -16.31
CA ALA A 307 9.18 4.63 -16.80
C ALA A 307 8.13 3.49 -16.76
N PHE A 308 6.98 3.72 -17.38
CA PHE A 308 5.94 2.69 -17.54
C PHE A 308 6.13 1.95 -18.86
N THR A 309 6.04 0.62 -18.80
CA THR A 309 5.90 -0.24 -19.97
C THR A 309 4.46 -0.72 -20.07
N VAL A 310 3.79 -0.34 -21.15
CA VAL A 310 2.41 -0.69 -21.45
C VAL A 310 2.39 -1.89 -22.40
N GLN A 311 1.70 -2.95 -22.01
CA GLN A 311 1.55 -4.16 -22.83
C GLN A 311 0.07 -4.54 -22.87
N ASN A 312 -0.59 -4.26 -24.00
CA ASN A 312 -1.99 -4.63 -24.24
C ASN A 312 -2.97 -4.09 -23.17
N CYS A 313 -2.68 -2.91 -22.61
CA CYS A 313 -3.63 -2.20 -21.74
C CYS A 313 -4.57 -1.32 -22.58
N ASP A 314 -5.83 -1.15 -22.18
CA ASP A 314 -6.79 -0.40 -22.99
C ASP A 314 -6.40 1.09 -23.12
N TYR A 315 -5.95 1.70 -22.03
CA TYR A 315 -5.30 3.02 -22.04
C TYR A 315 -3.94 2.95 -21.37
N ALA A 316 -2.99 3.76 -21.85
CA ALA A 316 -1.74 4.01 -21.14
C ALA A 316 -1.95 5.01 -19.99
N PHE A 317 -2.73 6.06 -20.21
CA PHE A 317 -3.05 7.03 -19.15
C PHE A 317 -4.50 7.50 -19.25
N GLN A 318 -5.15 7.64 -18.10
CA GLN A 318 -6.54 8.10 -18.05
C GLN A 318 -6.78 9.12 -16.92
N VAL A 319 -7.49 10.20 -17.22
CA VAL A 319 -8.08 11.09 -16.20
C VAL A 319 -9.60 11.04 -16.38
N GLN A 320 -10.32 10.75 -15.30
CA GLN A 320 -11.78 10.69 -15.24
C GLN A 320 -12.24 11.75 -14.23
N SER A 321 -12.92 12.79 -14.72
CA SER A 321 -13.52 13.85 -13.89
C SER A 321 -15.02 13.71 -13.69
N CYS A 322 -15.64 12.65 -14.24
CA CYS A 322 -17.07 12.36 -14.14
C CYS A 322 -17.29 10.98 -13.48
N TYR A 323 -16.38 10.56 -12.61
CA TYR A 323 -16.42 9.22 -12.04
C TYR A 323 -17.67 9.01 -11.18
N GLY A 324 -18.41 7.95 -11.47
CA GLY A 324 -19.58 7.53 -10.68
C GLY A 324 -20.90 8.17 -11.11
N GLU A 325 -20.88 9.09 -12.07
CA GLU A 325 -22.06 9.79 -12.60
C GLU A 325 -22.10 9.67 -14.14
N ASP A 326 -23.15 10.19 -14.78
CA ASP A 326 -23.27 10.23 -16.23
C ASP A 326 -22.93 11.59 -16.84
N ALA A 327 -22.87 11.64 -18.18
CA ALA A 327 -22.51 12.85 -18.92
C ALA A 327 -23.47 14.02 -18.66
N GLU A 328 -24.79 13.76 -18.54
CA GLU A 328 -25.80 14.80 -18.30
C GLU A 328 -25.62 15.43 -16.91
N TYR A 329 -25.33 14.59 -15.90
CA TYR A 329 -24.97 15.06 -14.57
C TYR A 329 -23.72 15.94 -14.60
N CYS A 330 -22.68 15.52 -15.31
CA CYS A 330 -21.40 16.24 -15.34
C CYS A 330 -21.41 17.50 -16.21
N GLU A 331 -22.34 17.62 -17.16
CA GLU A 331 -22.59 18.89 -17.86
C GLU A 331 -23.16 19.96 -16.92
N THR A 332 -24.04 19.55 -16.00
CA THR A 332 -24.66 20.46 -15.01
C THR A 332 -23.82 20.65 -13.76
N ASN A 333 -23.03 19.65 -13.39
CA ASN A 333 -22.17 19.62 -12.21
C ASN A 333 -20.70 19.33 -12.59
N PRO A 334 -20.07 20.18 -13.41
CA PRO A 334 -18.71 19.92 -13.91
C PRO A 334 -17.70 19.64 -12.80
N GLY A 335 -16.82 18.66 -13.03
CA GLY A 335 -15.72 18.36 -12.10
C GLY A 335 -14.86 19.59 -11.80
N ASN A 336 -14.51 19.74 -10.53
CA ASN A 336 -13.76 20.89 -10.00
C ASN A 336 -12.45 20.48 -9.30
N ALA A 337 -11.96 19.27 -9.57
CA ALA A 337 -10.75 18.73 -8.97
C ALA A 337 -9.54 19.67 -9.16
N GLN A 338 -8.72 19.80 -8.13
CA GLN A 338 -7.49 20.57 -8.15
C GLN A 338 -6.32 19.64 -8.37
N ILE A 339 -5.88 19.50 -9.63
CA ILE A 339 -4.75 18.67 -10.03
C ILE A 339 -3.55 19.58 -10.29
N SER A 340 -2.45 19.41 -9.57
CA SER A 340 -1.21 20.16 -9.77
C SER A 340 0.03 19.27 -9.72
N ASP A 341 1.08 19.68 -10.42
CA ASP A 341 2.40 19.03 -10.36
C ASP A 341 2.34 17.52 -10.62
N VAL A 342 1.54 17.11 -11.61
CA VAL A 342 1.47 15.73 -12.07
C VAL A 342 2.39 15.55 -13.27
N VAL A 343 3.29 14.57 -13.19
CA VAL A 343 4.25 14.25 -14.23
C VAL A 343 3.98 12.84 -14.75
N VAL A 344 3.84 12.71 -16.07
CA VAL A 344 3.76 11.42 -16.78
C VAL A 344 4.94 11.34 -17.73
N ASN A 345 5.93 10.51 -17.43
CA ASN A 345 7.21 10.54 -18.13
C ASN A 345 7.67 9.15 -18.57
N GLY A 346 8.20 9.04 -19.79
CA GLY A 346 8.84 7.81 -20.25
C GLY A 346 7.87 6.61 -20.33
N PHE A 347 6.67 6.86 -20.83
CA PHE A 347 5.69 5.80 -21.11
C PHE A 347 5.99 5.21 -22.50
N SER A 348 6.06 3.89 -22.57
CA SER A 348 6.39 3.15 -23.80
C SER A 348 5.55 1.88 -23.95
N GLY A 349 5.59 1.27 -25.14
CA GLY A 349 4.89 0.01 -25.43
C GLY A 349 3.62 0.18 -26.27
N GLU A 350 2.69 -0.76 -26.15
CA GLU A 350 1.51 -0.87 -27.02
C GLU A 350 0.23 -1.04 -26.20
N THR A 351 -0.82 -0.26 -26.52
CA THR A 351 -2.17 -0.44 -25.96
C THR A 351 -2.92 -1.59 -26.64
N SER A 352 -4.09 -1.97 -26.11
CA SER A 352 -4.97 -2.95 -26.74
C SER A 352 -5.70 -2.36 -27.96
N ASP A 353 -6.35 -3.22 -28.75
CA ASP A 353 -7.19 -2.82 -29.89
C ASP A 353 -8.48 -2.09 -29.48
N LYS A 354 -8.87 -2.14 -28.19
CA LYS A 354 -10.21 -1.74 -27.73
C LYS A 354 -10.55 -0.28 -28.03
N TYR A 355 -9.57 0.61 -27.91
CA TYR A 355 -9.74 2.04 -28.14
C TYR A 355 -8.86 2.58 -29.27
N ASP A 356 -8.26 1.72 -30.11
CA ASP A 356 -7.44 2.16 -31.25
C ASP A 356 -8.20 3.22 -32.08
N PRO A 357 -7.60 4.40 -32.35
CA PRO A 357 -6.18 4.76 -32.20
C PRO A 357 -5.80 5.48 -30.91
N THR A 358 -6.71 5.53 -29.94
CA THR A 358 -6.55 6.26 -28.67
C THR A 358 -5.68 5.48 -27.71
N THR A 359 -4.59 6.11 -27.28
CA THR A 359 -3.65 5.58 -26.27
C THR A 359 -3.86 6.19 -24.89
N ALA A 360 -4.47 7.38 -24.80
CA ALA A 360 -4.79 8.03 -23.54
C ALA A 360 -6.06 8.88 -23.64
N ASN A 361 -6.80 8.98 -22.55
CA ASN A 361 -8.01 9.79 -22.43
C ASN A 361 -7.92 10.67 -21.18
N ILE A 362 -7.66 11.96 -21.40
CA ILE A 362 -7.40 12.95 -20.35
C ILE A 362 -8.61 13.88 -20.27
N ASN A 363 -9.63 13.46 -19.53
CA ASN A 363 -10.83 14.25 -19.24
C ASN A 363 -10.66 15.00 -17.91
N CYS A 364 -10.03 16.18 -17.96
CA CYS A 364 -9.96 17.06 -16.80
C CYS A 364 -11.29 17.81 -16.60
N GLY A 365 -11.63 18.11 -15.35
CA GLY A 365 -12.88 18.79 -15.01
C GLY A 365 -12.92 20.24 -15.50
N ALA A 366 -14.07 20.69 -16.00
CA ALA A 366 -14.21 22.01 -16.61
C ALA A 366 -14.03 23.18 -15.62
N ASN A 367 -14.28 22.94 -14.33
CA ASN A 367 -14.12 23.93 -13.26
C ASN A 367 -12.91 23.63 -12.35
N GLY A 368 -12.04 22.69 -12.76
CA GLY A 368 -10.87 22.27 -12.02
C GLY A 368 -9.58 22.92 -12.50
N SER A 369 -8.47 22.52 -11.89
CA SER A 369 -7.13 22.72 -12.44
C SER A 369 -6.58 21.39 -12.96
N CYS A 370 -5.79 21.45 -14.04
CA CYS A 370 -5.23 20.28 -14.73
C CYS A 370 -3.73 20.45 -14.94
N GLY A 371 -2.96 20.50 -13.85
CA GLY A 371 -1.50 20.64 -13.87
C GLY A 371 -0.79 19.32 -14.19
N ILE A 372 -0.99 18.80 -15.40
CA ILE A 372 -0.36 17.57 -15.90
C ILE A 372 0.66 17.91 -16.97
N ALA A 373 1.87 17.36 -16.88
CA ALA A 373 2.90 17.43 -17.91
C ALA A 373 3.28 16.01 -18.37
N ILE A 374 3.30 15.81 -19.69
CA ILE A 374 3.63 14.55 -20.35
C ILE A 374 4.90 14.71 -21.18
N SER A 375 5.84 13.79 -21.01
CA SER A 375 7.11 13.76 -21.75
C SER A 375 7.55 12.33 -22.06
N ASP A 376 8.41 12.19 -23.07
CA ASP A 376 8.95 10.90 -23.51
C ASP A 376 7.87 9.84 -23.76
N TRP A 377 6.75 10.29 -24.36
CA TRP A 377 5.60 9.45 -24.71
C TRP A 377 5.85 8.72 -26.02
N THR A 378 6.07 7.40 -25.94
CA THR A 378 6.34 6.54 -27.10
C THR A 378 5.30 5.43 -27.28
N VAL A 379 4.24 5.43 -26.47
CA VAL A 379 3.13 4.47 -26.56
C VAL A 379 2.42 4.60 -27.90
N LYS A 380 2.08 3.44 -28.49
CA LYS A 380 1.26 3.35 -29.70
C LYS A 380 0.08 2.41 -29.49
N ALA A 381 -0.98 2.61 -30.26
CA ALA A 381 -2.00 1.60 -30.50
C ALA A 381 -1.52 0.61 -31.56
N PRO A 382 -2.18 -0.55 -31.72
CA PRO A 382 -1.80 -1.57 -32.71
C PRO A 382 -1.75 -1.06 -34.15
N SER A 383 -2.54 -0.04 -34.51
CA SER A 383 -2.46 0.66 -35.80
C SER A 383 -1.18 1.49 -36.02
N GLY A 384 -0.33 1.60 -35.00
CA GLY A 384 0.88 2.43 -34.98
C GLY A 384 0.63 3.91 -34.67
N LYS A 385 -0.63 4.31 -34.45
CA LYS A 385 -1.04 5.66 -34.06
C LYS A 385 -0.94 5.86 -32.54
N ASN A 386 -0.98 7.10 -32.08
CA ASN A 386 -0.84 7.47 -30.67
C ASN A 386 -1.79 8.61 -30.27
N GLN A 387 -3.07 8.50 -30.63
CA GLN A 387 -4.03 9.56 -30.33
C GLN A 387 -4.18 9.74 -28.81
N VAL A 388 -4.23 10.99 -28.37
CA VAL A 388 -4.52 11.38 -26.99
C VAL A 388 -5.78 12.24 -27.01
N LEU A 389 -6.85 11.76 -26.39
CA LEU A 389 -8.08 12.53 -26.22
C LEU A 389 -7.90 13.49 -25.03
N CYS A 390 -8.30 14.75 -25.21
CA CYS A 390 -8.15 15.79 -24.20
C CYS A 390 -9.44 16.60 -24.01
N SER A 391 -9.67 17.00 -22.76
CA SER A 391 -10.65 18.01 -22.35
C SER A 391 -10.08 18.78 -21.15
N ASN A 392 -10.17 20.11 -21.18
CA ASN A 392 -9.69 21.02 -20.12
C ASN A 392 -8.23 20.80 -19.70
N THR A 393 -7.37 20.40 -20.65
CA THR A 393 -5.95 20.16 -20.44
C THR A 393 -5.12 21.45 -20.52
N PRO A 394 -3.94 21.50 -19.89
CA PRO A 394 -3.08 22.68 -19.92
C PRO A 394 -2.45 22.86 -21.31
N SER A 395 -2.09 24.10 -21.65
CA SER A 395 -1.45 24.41 -22.94
C SER A 395 -0.06 23.78 -23.11
N ASN A 396 0.61 23.48 -21.99
CA ASN A 396 1.92 22.85 -21.93
C ASN A 396 1.86 21.35 -21.58
N LEU A 397 0.77 20.65 -21.96
CA LEU A 397 0.61 19.21 -21.69
C LEU A 397 1.77 18.35 -22.21
N GLY A 398 2.41 18.73 -23.33
CA GLY A 398 3.59 18.03 -23.87
C GLY A 398 3.31 16.95 -24.92
N VAL A 399 2.04 16.68 -25.24
CA VAL A 399 1.60 15.82 -26.35
C VAL A 399 0.51 16.50 -27.19
N THR A 400 0.32 16.06 -28.44
CA THR A 400 -0.75 16.58 -29.30
C THR A 400 -2.11 16.07 -28.86
N CYS A 401 -3.02 16.99 -28.57
CA CYS A 401 -4.40 16.67 -28.17
C CYS A 401 -5.34 16.51 -29.37
N THR A 402 -6.28 15.58 -29.24
CA THR A 402 -7.51 15.51 -30.02
C THR A 402 -8.70 15.75 -29.09
N SER A 403 -9.71 16.50 -29.54
CA SER A 403 -10.95 16.68 -28.77
C SER A 403 -11.72 15.37 -28.60
N GLY A 404 -12.56 15.28 -27.57
CA GLY A 404 -13.47 14.15 -27.36
C GLY A 404 -13.12 13.27 -26.16
N ALA A 405 -12.31 13.76 -25.23
CA ALA A 405 -12.16 13.10 -23.94
C ALA A 405 -13.50 13.07 -23.18
N SER A 406 -13.75 11.95 -22.51
CA SER A 406 -14.90 11.69 -21.65
C SER A 406 -14.45 10.75 -20.54
N GLY A 407 -15.18 10.68 -19.43
CA GLY A 407 -14.77 9.82 -18.32
C GLY A 407 -15.78 9.81 -17.21
#